data_AF-F0JEC1-F1
#
_entry.id   AF-F0JEC1-F1
#
_cell.length_a   1.000
_cell.length_b   1.000
_cell.length_c   1.000
_cell.angle_alpha   90.00
_cell.angle_beta   90.00
_cell.angle_gamma   90.00
#
_symmetry.space_group_name_H-M   'P 1'
#
loop_
_entity.id
_entity.type
_entity.pdbx_description
1 polymer ?
#
loop_
_entity_poly.entity_id
_entity_poly.type
_entity_poly.pdbx_seq_one_letter_code
_entity_poly.pdbx_strand_id
1 'polypeptide(L)'
;MPEPELSLPDLIGESLVDDALFALAYEASTDNGRALMKTCIARLYDWYGPRKDAAREVATSWRGGFDSIRRTAPVDVALVLFDGAMTSPARLLAGLVPAIACGVRRVLAVRLDERGPWAPGLLTALELAGQELVADLDRAGLAGLFAELAAAGASVAVIDLASDPASCPERAGLAVHRPVFGRGVAVFLEDAETFDLDALVRTHPDTAFTTFGADVPLPDGFTRGGADFPAFLDAVRDVAYAPTARAGETLGRARLVLGPGQEGCWVWPELQPEFFLHHRTAWTIGD
;
A
#
# COMPACT_ATOMS: atom_id res chain seq x y z
N MET A 1 18.32 9.50 30.93
CA MET A 1 17.42 10.55 30.38
C MET A 1 16.31 9.82 29.64
N PRO A 2 15.03 10.19 29.80
CA PRO A 2 14.01 9.72 28.86
C PRO A 2 14.44 10.15 27.45
N GLU A 3 14.36 9.24 26.48
CA GLU A 3 14.58 9.60 25.07
C GLU A 3 13.57 10.70 24.69
N PRO A 4 13.97 11.74 23.94
CA PRO A 4 13.04 12.76 23.50
C PRO A 4 11.91 12.10 22.70
N GLU A 5 10.67 12.47 23.00
CA GLU A 5 9.50 11.91 22.34
C GLU A 5 9.47 12.38 20.88
N LEU A 6 9.66 11.44 19.96
CA LEU A 6 9.63 11.70 18.52
C LEU A 6 8.22 12.13 18.08
N SER A 7 8.06 13.39 17.66
CA SER A 7 6.79 13.96 17.21
C SER A 7 6.84 14.25 15.70
N LEU A 8 6.15 13.44 14.89
CA LEU A 8 6.11 13.65 13.44
C LEU A 8 5.55 15.02 13.03
N PRO A 9 4.45 15.53 13.63
CA PRO A 9 3.95 16.87 13.32
C PRO A 9 5.01 17.97 13.48
N ASP A 10 5.80 17.91 14.55
CA ASP A 10 6.84 18.91 14.82
C ASP A 10 7.99 18.84 13.79
N LEU A 11 8.25 17.65 13.25
CA LEU A 11 9.29 17.42 12.25
C LEU A 11 8.91 17.89 10.84
N ILE A 12 7.62 17.83 10.49
CA ILE A 12 7.13 18.19 9.14
C ILE A 12 6.54 19.61 9.09
N GLY A 13 6.08 20.15 10.22
CA GLY A 13 5.66 21.54 10.38
C GLY A 13 4.62 21.99 9.35
N GLU A 14 4.93 23.08 8.64
CA GLU A 14 4.06 23.70 7.62
C GLU A 14 3.83 22.82 6.37
N SER A 15 4.49 21.67 6.27
CA SER A 15 4.33 20.73 5.16
C SER A 15 3.06 19.87 5.28
N LEU A 16 2.36 19.93 6.42
CA LEU A 16 1.10 19.23 6.63
C LEU A 16 0.01 19.71 5.66
N VAL A 17 -0.75 18.76 5.13
CA VAL A 17 -1.92 19.04 4.31
C VAL A 17 -3.04 19.58 5.21
N ASP A 18 -3.72 20.65 4.75
CA ASP A 18 -4.83 21.29 5.47
C ASP A 18 -6.07 20.39 5.52
N ASP A 19 -6.67 20.22 6.71
CA ASP A 19 -7.92 19.50 6.95
C ASP A 19 -9.06 19.94 6.01
N ALA A 20 -9.11 21.20 5.62
CA ALA A 20 -10.10 21.73 4.68
C ALA A 20 -10.04 21.01 3.31
N LEU A 21 -8.85 20.56 2.88
CA LEU A 21 -8.70 19.82 1.63
C LEU A 21 -9.31 18.42 1.72
N PHE A 22 -9.22 17.77 2.88
CA PHE A 22 -9.86 16.47 3.12
C PHE A 22 -11.38 16.60 3.09
N ALA A 23 -11.94 17.62 3.75
CA ALA A 23 -13.38 17.88 3.76
C ALA A 23 -13.91 18.10 2.32
N LEU A 24 -13.23 18.95 1.54
CA LEU A 24 -13.59 19.21 0.14
C LEU A 24 -13.51 17.95 -0.72
N ALA A 25 -12.47 17.13 -0.55
CA ALA A 25 -12.31 15.88 -1.28
C ALA A 25 -13.41 14.87 -0.93
N TYR A 26 -13.74 14.77 0.36
CA TYR A 26 -14.79 13.90 0.85
C TYR A 26 -16.15 14.28 0.27
N GLU A 27 -16.50 15.57 0.29
CA GLU A 27 -17.76 16.10 -0.28
C GLU A 27 -17.86 15.87 -1.79
N ALA A 28 -16.75 16.04 -2.51
CA ALA A 28 -16.68 15.82 -3.96
C ALA A 28 -16.80 14.33 -4.36
N SER A 29 -16.60 13.41 -3.41
CA SER A 29 -16.61 11.98 -3.68
C SER A 29 -18.04 11.42 -3.76
N THR A 30 -18.27 10.46 -4.65
CA THR A 30 -19.56 9.77 -4.77
C THR A 30 -19.76 8.75 -3.64
N ASP A 31 -21.03 8.45 -3.31
CA ASP A 31 -21.35 7.40 -2.33
C ASP A 31 -20.74 6.05 -2.70
N ASN A 32 -20.83 5.66 -3.97
CA ASN A 32 -20.25 4.42 -4.46
C ASN A 32 -18.71 4.43 -4.34
N GLY A 33 -18.05 5.54 -4.69
CA GLY A 33 -16.60 5.66 -4.55
C GLY A 33 -16.14 5.52 -3.10
N ARG A 34 -16.84 6.17 -2.16
CA ARG A 34 -16.58 6.01 -0.72
C ARG A 34 -16.82 4.57 -0.24
N ALA A 35 -17.86 3.90 -0.74
CA ALA A 35 -18.17 2.51 -0.39
C ALA A 35 -17.08 1.54 -0.87
N LEU A 36 -16.54 1.73 -2.08
CA LEU A 36 -15.41 0.94 -2.60
C LEU A 36 -14.16 1.12 -1.74
N MET A 37 -13.82 2.36 -1.38
CA MET A 37 -12.67 2.64 -0.50
C MET A 37 -12.82 2.03 0.89
N LYS A 38 -14.00 2.17 1.52
CA LYS A 38 -14.30 1.51 2.81
C LYS A 38 -14.19 -0.01 2.72
N THR A 39 -14.67 -0.59 1.61
CA THR A 39 -14.56 -2.03 1.37
C THR A 39 -13.09 -2.46 1.23
N CYS A 40 -12.28 -1.68 0.51
CA CYS A 40 -10.83 -1.89 0.40
C CYS A 40 -10.16 -1.86 1.77
N ILE A 41 -10.41 -0.83 2.57
CA ILE A 41 -9.89 -0.69 3.94
C ILE A 41 -10.28 -1.90 4.80
N ALA A 42 -11.56 -2.27 4.81
CA ALA A 42 -12.04 -3.41 5.60
C ALA A 42 -11.34 -4.72 5.21
N ARG A 43 -11.21 -5.00 3.91
CA ARG A 43 -10.54 -6.21 3.42
C ARG A 43 -9.03 -6.20 3.69
N LEU A 44 -8.38 -5.03 3.65
CA LEU A 44 -6.99 -4.90 4.05
C LEU A 44 -6.83 -5.20 5.54
N TYR A 45 -7.73 -4.74 6.40
CA TYR A 45 -7.74 -5.13 7.81
C TYR A 45 -8.02 -6.62 8.02
N ASP A 46 -8.89 -7.25 7.23
CA ASP A 46 -9.12 -8.70 7.31
C ASP A 46 -7.89 -9.50 6.86
N TRP A 47 -7.18 -9.03 5.83
CA TRP A 47 -6.01 -9.70 5.26
C TRP A 47 -4.77 -9.57 6.14
N TYR A 48 -4.47 -8.35 6.60
CA TYR A 48 -3.30 -8.07 7.42
C TYR A 48 -3.55 -8.31 8.92
N GLY A 49 -4.84 -8.29 9.33
CA GLY A 49 -5.30 -8.33 10.72
C GLY A 49 -4.97 -7.04 11.47
N PRO A 50 -5.84 -6.50 12.34
CA PRO A 50 -5.30 -5.77 13.46
C PRO A 50 -4.55 -6.78 14.34
N ARG A 51 -3.24 -6.60 14.49
CA ARG A 51 -2.47 -7.44 15.42
C ARG A 51 -3.03 -7.27 16.83
N LYS A 52 -3.33 -8.38 17.49
CA LYS A 52 -3.82 -8.38 18.89
C LYS A 52 -2.68 -8.20 19.90
N ASP A 53 -1.45 -8.51 19.50
CA ASP A 53 -0.24 -8.42 20.28
C ASP A 53 0.60 -7.19 19.86
N ALA A 54 0.87 -6.30 20.82
CA ALA A 54 1.72 -5.13 20.59
C ALA A 54 3.21 -5.50 20.46
N ALA A 55 3.64 -6.59 21.07
CA ALA A 55 4.98 -7.16 20.96
C ALA A 55 4.95 -8.63 21.37
N ARG A 56 5.91 -9.41 20.88
CA ARG A 56 6.07 -10.83 21.19
C ARG A 56 7.53 -11.14 21.52
N GLU A 57 7.74 -11.92 22.57
CA GLU A 57 9.03 -12.50 22.93
C GLU A 57 8.90 -14.04 22.96
N VAL A 58 9.88 -14.74 22.39
CA VAL A 58 9.95 -16.21 22.40
C VAL A 58 11.34 -16.61 22.84
N ALA A 59 11.44 -17.32 23.96
CA ALA A 59 12.65 -17.99 24.41
C ALA A 59 12.59 -19.47 24.01
N THR A 60 13.68 -20.00 23.46
CA THR A 60 13.78 -21.38 22.97
C THR A 60 15.09 -21.99 23.43
N SER A 61 15.00 -23.16 24.08
CA SER A 61 16.16 -24.04 24.35
C SER A 61 16.29 -25.09 23.27
N TRP A 62 17.47 -25.14 22.65
CA TRP A 62 17.73 -25.98 21.49
C TRP A 62 18.48 -27.25 21.89
N ARG A 63 18.16 -28.36 21.20
CA ARG A 63 18.86 -29.65 21.40
C ARG A 63 20.37 -29.58 21.14
N GLY A 64 20.85 -28.52 20.49
CA GLY A 64 22.26 -28.24 20.24
C GLY A 64 23.03 -27.60 21.39
N GLY A 65 22.42 -27.46 22.59
CA GLY A 65 23.11 -26.90 23.76
C GLY A 65 23.24 -25.38 23.76
N PHE A 66 22.31 -24.68 23.11
CA PHE A 66 22.24 -23.23 23.09
C PHE A 66 20.80 -22.77 23.30
N ASP A 67 20.65 -21.53 23.76
CA ASP A 67 19.36 -20.86 23.92
C ASP A 67 19.25 -19.68 22.97
N SER A 68 18.02 -19.33 22.60
CA SER A 68 17.74 -18.11 21.85
C SER A 68 16.55 -17.35 22.41
N ILE A 69 16.63 -16.02 22.42
CA ILE A 69 15.48 -15.14 22.68
C ILE A 69 15.21 -14.36 21.39
N ARG A 70 13.96 -14.38 20.91
CA ARG A 70 13.48 -13.58 19.78
C ARG A 70 12.43 -12.60 20.25
N ARG A 71 12.64 -11.31 19.98
CA ARG A 71 11.67 -10.23 20.19
C ARG A 71 11.19 -9.69 18.85
N THR A 72 9.89 -9.44 18.74
CA THR A 72 9.26 -8.78 17.60
C THR A 72 8.30 -7.71 18.09
N ALA A 73 8.38 -6.52 17.54
CA ALA A 73 7.45 -5.42 17.78
C ALA A 73 7.36 -4.53 16.54
N PRO A 74 6.28 -3.73 16.37
CA PRO A 74 6.17 -2.79 15.28
C PRO A 74 7.37 -1.84 15.20
N VAL A 75 7.67 -1.35 13.99
CA VAL A 75 8.61 -0.25 13.80
C VAL A 75 8.07 1.04 14.43
N ASP A 76 8.96 1.98 14.73
CA ASP A 76 8.59 3.24 15.37
C ASP A 76 7.83 4.17 14.44
N VAL A 77 8.16 4.14 13.14
CA VAL A 77 7.59 4.98 12.08
C VAL A 77 7.42 4.18 10.79
N ALA A 78 6.29 4.40 10.10
CA ALA A 78 6.09 3.98 8.71
C ALA A 78 5.85 5.20 7.81
N LEU A 79 6.55 5.28 6.69
CA LEU A 79 6.38 6.32 5.69
C LEU A 79 5.82 5.72 4.41
N VAL A 80 4.71 6.26 3.90
CA VAL A 80 4.16 5.90 2.58
C VAL A 80 4.47 7.04 1.62
N LEU A 81 5.43 6.82 0.73
CA LEU A 81 5.89 7.81 -0.24
C LEU A 81 5.19 7.58 -1.58
N PHE A 82 4.72 8.64 -2.22
CA PHE A 82 4.17 8.59 -3.58
C PHE A 82 4.36 9.95 -4.25
N ASP A 83 4.17 10.02 -5.57
CA ASP A 83 4.30 11.26 -6.35
C ASP A 83 3.00 11.55 -7.12
N GLY A 84 3.00 12.61 -7.93
CA GLY A 84 1.86 13.00 -8.75
C GLY A 84 1.41 11.94 -9.77
N ALA A 85 2.23 10.91 -10.05
CA ALA A 85 1.86 9.83 -10.95
C ALA A 85 1.03 8.73 -10.27
N MET A 86 0.88 8.77 -8.94
CA MET A 86 -0.04 7.91 -8.19
C MET A 86 -1.38 8.61 -8.05
N THR A 87 -2.44 8.07 -8.66
CA THR A 87 -3.81 8.58 -8.48
C THR A 87 -4.81 7.51 -8.05
N SER A 88 -4.36 6.27 -7.88
CA SER A 88 -5.22 5.16 -7.42
C SER A 88 -5.39 5.16 -5.90
N PRO A 89 -6.60 5.44 -5.36
CA PRO A 89 -6.88 5.34 -3.93
C PRO A 89 -6.63 3.93 -3.38
N ALA A 90 -7.02 2.87 -4.08
CA ALA A 90 -6.84 1.51 -3.59
C ALA A 90 -5.35 1.11 -3.46
N ARG A 91 -4.51 1.53 -4.41
CA ARG A 91 -3.06 1.28 -4.35
C ARG A 91 -2.38 2.03 -3.22
N LEU A 92 -2.80 3.27 -2.96
CA LEU A 92 -2.34 4.05 -1.81
C LEU A 92 -2.78 3.39 -0.49
N LEU A 93 -4.05 3.03 -0.36
CA LEU A 93 -4.58 2.33 0.82
C LEU A 93 -3.85 1.01 1.07
N ALA A 94 -3.55 0.24 0.03
CA ALA A 94 -2.80 -0.99 0.14
C ALA A 94 -1.36 -0.80 0.63
N GLY A 95 -0.76 0.39 0.44
CA GLY A 95 0.54 0.73 1.04
C GLY A 95 0.44 1.23 2.48
N LEU A 96 -0.67 1.87 2.83
CA LEU A 96 -0.90 2.55 4.10
C LEU A 96 -1.49 1.65 5.19
N VAL A 97 -2.65 1.04 4.90
CA VAL A 97 -3.43 0.27 5.87
C VAL A 97 -2.62 -0.87 6.49
N PRO A 98 -1.72 -1.59 5.79
CA PRO A 98 -0.93 -2.64 6.43
C PRO A 98 -0.07 -2.13 7.59
N ALA A 99 0.49 -0.92 7.49
CA ALA A 99 1.27 -0.32 8.57
C ALA A 99 0.39 -0.06 9.80
N ILE A 100 -0.79 0.51 9.59
CA ILE A 100 -1.78 0.80 10.64
C ILE A 100 -2.26 -0.50 11.28
N ALA A 101 -2.62 -1.50 10.47
CA ALA A 101 -3.09 -2.81 10.91
C ALA A 101 -2.02 -3.58 11.72
N CYS A 102 -0.75 -3.40 11.37
CA CYS A 102 0.38 -3.94 12.12
C CYS A 102 0.69 -3.20 13.43
N GLY A 103 -0.01 -2.11 13.74
CA GLY A 103 0.12 -1.37 14.99
C GLY A 103 1.28 -0.37 15.01
N VAL A 104 1.78 0.06 13.83
CA VAL A 104 2.74 1.16 13.76
C VAL A 104 2.05 2.44 14.23
N ARG A 105 2.56 3.06 15.30
CA ARG A 105 1.90 4.20 15.95
C ARG A 105 2.02 5.51 15.16
N ARG A 106 3.07 5.64 14.36
CA ARG A 106 3.41 6.85 13.63
C ARG A 106 3.49 6.50 12.15
N VAL A 107 2.37 6.66 11.46
CA VAL A 107 2.28 6.46 10.00
C VAL A 107 2.16 7.83 9.35
N LEU A 108 2.97 8.12 8.33
CA LEU A 108 2.94 9.37 7.58
C LEU A 108 2.83 9.07 6.09
N ALA A 109 1.81 9.64 5.44
CA ALA A 109 1.69 9.64 3.99
C ALA A 109 2.37 10.89 3.43
N VAL A 110 3.27 10.72 2.46
CA VAL A 110 4.06 11.80 1.88
C VAL A 110 3.89 11.82 0.37
N ARG A 111 3.38 12.94 -0.15
CA ARG A 111 3.41 13.23 -1.58
C ARG A 111 4.69 14.01 -1.90
N LEU A 112 5.48 13.46 -2.81
CA LEU A 112 6.82 13.92 -3.14
C LEU A 112 6.84 14.84 -4.36
N ASP A 113 7.63 15.91 -4.25
CA ASP A 113 8.01 16.82 -5.35
C ASP A 113 6.83 17.38 -6.18
N GLU A 114 5.60 17.35 -5.63
CA GLU A 114 4.38 17.77 -6.30
C GLU A 114 3.78 18.98 -5.59
N ARG A 115 3.36 19.97 -6.37
CA ARG A 115 2.72 21.21 -5.86
C ARG A 115 1.35 21.47 -6.49
N GLY A 116 0.92 20.60 -7.40
CA GLY A 116 -0.39 20.65 -8.02
C GLY A 116 -1.52 20.21 -7.07
N PRO A 117 -2.78 20.33 -7.54
CA PRO A 117 -3.94 19.93 -6.76
C PRO A 117 -3.87 18.44 -6.43
N TRP A 118 -4.32 18.10 -5.23
CA TRP A 118 -4.48 16.71 -4.83
C TRP A 118 -5.60 16.04 -5.65
N ALA A 119 -5.37 14.80 -6.07
CA ALA A 119 -6.43 13.98 -6.63
C ALA A 119 -7.46 13.71 -5.52
N PRO A 120 -8.74 14.10 -5.69
CA PRO A 120 -9.74 13.99 -4.62
C PRO A 120 -9.88 12.57 -4.06
N GLY A 121 -9.77 11.56 -4.93
CA GLY A 121 -9.84 10.16 -4.51
C GLY A 121 -8.77 9.77 -3.48
N LEU A 122 -7.55 10.32 -3.58
CA LEU A 122 -6.47 10.01 -2.63
C LEU A 122 -6.75 10.60 -1.24
N LEU A 123 -7.15 11.87 -1.19
CA LEU A 123 -7.48 12.54 0.08
C LEU A 123 -8.69 11.88 0.74
N THR A 124 -9.75 11.56 -0.01
CA THR A 124 -10.90 10.82 0.51
C THR A 124 -10.50 9.45 1.05
N ALA A 125 -9.59 8.75 0.39
CA ALA A 125 -9.11 7.45 0.86
C ALA A 125 -8.33 7.58 2.18
N LEU A 126 -7.44 8.56 2.28
CA LEU A 126 -6.68 8.88 3.49
C LEU A 126 -7.61 9.26 4.66
N GLU A 127 -8.59 10.14 4.40
CA GLU A 127 -9.64 10.52 5.36
C GLU A 127 -10.40 9.29 5.88
N LEU A 128 -10.88 8.44 4.97
CA LEU A 128 -11.62 7.22 5.33
C LEU A 128 -10.78 6.20 6.10
N ALA A 129 -9.46 6.20 5.90
CA ALA A 129 -8.53 5.37 6.65
C ALA A 129 -8.17 5.95 8.02
N GLY A 130 -8.64 7.17 8.36
CA GLY A 130 -8.30 7.88 9.58
C GLY A 130 -6.86 8.39 9.60
N GLN A 131 -6.28 8.65 8.42
CA GLN A 131 -4.89 9.08 8.29
C GLN A 131 -4.80 10.61 8.31
N GLU A 132 -4.44 11.15 9.47
CA GLU A 132 -4.30 12.60 9.71
C GLU A 132 -2.92 13.14 9.31
N LEU A 133 -1.87 12.33 9.47
CA LEU A 133 -0.51 12.74 9.15
C LEU A 133 -0.26 12.55 7.65
N VAL A 134 -0.48 13.62 6.90
CA VAL A 134 -0.27 13.68 5.45
C VAL A 134 0.50 14.96 5.13
N ALA A 135 1.57 14.84 4.35
CA ALA A 135 2.44 15.97 4.03
C ALA A 135 2.86 16.03 2.56
N ASP A 136 3.09 17.24 2.09
CA ASP A 136 3.79 17.52 0.83
C ASP A 136 5.27 17.81 1.15
N LEU A 137 6.18 16.93 0.73
CA LEU A 137 7.62 17.13 0.96
C LEU A 137 8.38 17.12 -0.37
N ASP A 138 9.40 17.97 -0.47
CA ASP A 138 10.43 17.78 -1.49
C ASP A 138 11.53 16.84 -0.98
N ARG A 139 12.48 16.50 -1.85
CA ARG A 139 13.62 15.63 -1.47
C ARG A 139 14.48 16.16 -0.34
N ALA A 140 14.59 17.48 -0.19
CA ALA A 140 15.36 18.07 0.91
C ALA A 140 14.61 17.89 2.23
N GLY A 141 13.30 18.12 2.25
CA GLY A 141 12.43 17.86 3.39
C GLY A 141 12.43 16.39 3.80
N LEU A 142 12.30 15.47 2.83
CA LEU A 142 12.39 14.03 3.10
C LEU A 142 13.78 13.63 3.67
N ALA A 143 14.86 14.18 3.12
CA ALA A 143 16.20 13.91 3.62
C ALA A 143 16.41 14.44 5.04
N GLY A 144 15.85 15.61 5.36
CA GLY A 144 15.83 16.18 6.71
C GLY A 144 15.05 15.31 7.69
N LEU A 145 13.84 14.88 7.31
CA LEU A 145 13.04 13.95 8.11
C LEU A 145 13.81 12.67 8.44
N PHE A 146 14.47 12.05 7.45
CA PHE A 146 15.29 10.88 7.70
C PHE A 146 16.47 11.13 8.64
N ALA A 147 17.08 12.33 8.58
CA ALA A 147 18.17 12.68 9.48
C ALA A 147 17.69 12.79 10.94
N GLU A 148 16.53 13.42 11.17
CA GLU A 148 15.91 13.54 12.49
C GLU A 148 15.49 12.17 13.05
N LEU A 149 14.87 11.33 12.21
CA LEU A 149 14.49 9.96 12.60
C LEU A 149 15.73 9.12 12.98
N ALA A 150 16.82 9.24 12.21
CA ALA A 150 18.07 8.55 12.51
C ALA A 150 18.72 9.09 13.79
N ALA A 151 18.68 10.40 14.03
CA ALA A 151 19.20 11.02 15.24
C ALA A 151 18.43 10.56 16.50
N ALA A 152 17.12 10.32 16.36
CA ALA A 152 16.28 9.73 17.39
C ALA A 152 16.45 8.21 17.56
N GLY A 153 17.23 7.55 16.70
CA GLY A 153 17.40 6.09 16.73
C GLY A 153 16.14 5.30 16.35
N ALA A 154 15.19 5.93 15.66
CA ALA A 154 13.92 5.32 15.30
C ALA A 154 14.08 4.22 14.24
N SER A 155 13.36 3.12 14.41
CA SER A 155 13.18 2.13 13.35
C SER A 155 12.14 2.60 12.34
N VAL A 156 12.49 2.59 11.06
CA VAL A 156 11.66 3.17 9.99
C VAL A 156 11.41 2.16 8.88
N ALA A 157 10.14 1.97 8.55
CA ALA A 157 9.70 1.26 7.36
C ALA A 157 9.20 2.25 6.31
N VAL A 158 9.61 2.10 5.06
CA VAL A 158 9.23 2.96 3.94
C VAL A 158 8.53 2.13 2.88
N ILE A 159 7.30 2.50 2.54
CA ILE A 159 6.59 2.00 1.37
C ILE A 159 6.72 3.08 0.30
N ASP A 160 7.57 2.83 -0.67
CA ASP A 160 7.88 3.80 -1.72
C ASP A 160 7.14 3.41 -3.00
N LEU A 161 6.03 4.11 -3.21
CA LEU A 161 5.11 3.96 -4.34
C LEU A 161 5.34 5.04 -5.42
N ALA A 162 6.38 5.87 -5.27
CA ALA A 162 6.72 6.89 -6.24
C ALA A 162 7.20 6.25 -7.56
N SER A 163 7.01 6.97 -8.66
CA SER A 163 7.41 6.50 -9.99
C SER A 163 8.92 6.60 -10.22
N ASP A 164 9.60 7.54 -9.55
CA ASP A 164 11.04 7.67 -9.59
C ASP A 164 11.71 6.71 -8.58
N PRO A 165 12.48 5.70 -9.03
CA PRO A 165 13.17 4.77 -8.13
C PRO A 165 14.26 5.44 -7.27
N ALA A 166 14.66 6.68 -7.58
CA ALA A 166 15.60 7.46 -6.78
C ALA A 166 14.92 8.35 -5.71
N SER A 167 13.61 8.23 -5.50
CA SER A 167 12.84 8.99 -4.50
C SER A 167 13.35 8.78 -3.06
N CYS A 168 13.80 7.56 -2.73
CA CYS A 168 14.31 7.22 -1.40
C CYS A 168 15.70 6.54 -1.48
N PRO A 169 16.76 7.11 -0.89
CA PRO A 169 18.07 6.44 -0.87
C PRO A 169 18.08 5.26 0.11
N GLU A 170 18.80 4.19 -0.22
CA GLU A 170 19.07 3.11 0.74
C GLU A 170 19.98 3.60 1.87
N ARG A 171 19.62 3.28 3.12
CA ARG A 171 20.36 3.69 4.32
C ARG A 171 20.29 2.62 5.39
N ALA A 172 21.31 2.53 6.24
CA ALA A 172 21.29 1.62 7.38
C ALA A 172 20.15 2.00 8.35
N GLY A 173 19.43 1.00 8.86
CA GLY A 173 18.28 1.21 9.76
C GLY A 173 16.97 1.55 9.06
N LEU A 174 16.98 1.69 7.74
CA LEU A 174 15.80 1.93 6.91
C LEU A 174 15.40 0.66 6.16
N ALA A 175 14.19 0.15 6.42
CA ALA A 175 13.61 -0.89 5.59
C ALA A 175 12.77 -0.23 4.49
N VAL A 176 13.07 -0.51 3.21
CA VAL A 176 12.32 0.07 2.09
C VAL A 176 11.67 -1.03 1.26
N HIS A 177 10.36 -0.92 1.05
CA HIS A 177 9.59 -1.74 0.14
C HIS A 177 9.20 -0.91 -1.08
N ARG A 178 9.55 -1.41 -2.28
CA ARG A 178 9.19 -0.80 -3.56
C ARG A 178 8.43 -1.80 -4.42
N PRO A 179 7.09 -1.72 -4.48
CA PRO A 179 6.36 -2.61 -5.37
C PRO A 179 6.63 -2.21 -6.82
N VAL A 180 7.30 -3.10 -7.55
CA VAL A 180 7.55 -2.93 -8.98
C VAL A 180 6.44 -3.62 -9.75
N PHE A 181 5.30 -2.96 -9.91
CA PHE A 181 4.19 -3.44 -10.74
C PHE A 181 4.08 -2.55 -11.98
N GLY A 182 3.90 -3.16 -13.15
CA GLY A 182 3.50 -2.43 -14.34
C GLY A 182 2.15 -1.74 -14.15
N ARG A 183 1.93 -0.63 -14.87
CA ARG A 183 0.63 0.08 -14.91
C ARG A 183 -0.41 -0.59 -15.81
N GLY A 184 -0.06 -1.71 -16.44
CA GLY A 184 -0.95 -2.47 -17.32
C GLY A 184 -1.63 -3.60 -16.56
N VAL A 185 -2.95 -3.71 -16.66
CA VAL A 185 -3.75 -4.75 -16.03
C VAL A 185 -4.59 -5.47 -17.08
N ALA A 186 -4.50 -6.79 -17.11
CA ALA A 186 -5.34 -7.61 -17.97
C ALA A 186 -6.67 -7.94 -17.28
N VAL A 187 -7.78 -7.90 -18.01
CA VAL A 187 -9.12 -8.23 -17.50
C VAL A 187 -9.76 -9.27 -18.41
N PHE A 188 -10.24 -10.39 -17.86
CA PHE A 188 -10.98 -11.40 -18.63
C PHE A 188 -12.46 -11.34 -18.31
N LEU A 189 -13.30 -11.07 -19.31
CA LEU A 189 -14.75 -10.96 -19.19
C LEU A 189 -15.41 -12.24 -19.71
N GLU A 190 -16.28 -12.87 -18.92
CA GLU A 190 -17.16 -13.94 -19.42
C GLU A 190 -18.43 -13.36 -20.05
N ASP A 191 -18.85 -12.19 -19.57
CA ASP A 191 -19.97 -11.38 -20.05
C ASP A 191 -19.82 -9.91 -19.56
N ALA A 192 -20.85 -9.09 -19.77
CA ALA A 192 -20.86 -7.68 -19.38
C ALA A 192 -20.98 -7.46 -17.86
N GLU A 193 -21.41 -8.47 -17.10
CA GLU A 193 -21.68 -8.38 -15.66
C GLU A 193 -20.53 -9.00 -14.82
N THR A 194 -19.49 -9.51 -15.48
CA THR A 194 -18.37 -10.17 -14.82
C THR A 194 -17.63 -9.22 -13.85
N PHE A 195 -17.47 -7.95 -14.23
CA PHE A 195 -16.84 -6.91 -13.41
C PHE A 195 -17.51 -5.55 -13.62
N ASP A 196 -17.58 -4.74 -12.58
CA ASP A 196 -17.93 -3.31 -12.70
C ASP A 196 -16.73 -2.53 -13.29
N LEU A 197 -16.72 -2.36 -14.62
CA LEU A 197 -15.65 -1.67 -15.33
C LEU A 197 -15.53 -0.20 -14.92
N ASP A 198 -16.64 0.46 -14.58
CA ASP A 198 -16.60 1.85 -14.13
C ASP A 198 -15.98 1.97 -12.73
N ALA A 199 -16.20 0.97 -11.85
CA ALA A 199 -15.53 0.89 -10.57
C ALA A 199 -14.01 0.74 -10.73
N LEU A 200 -13.56 -0.05 -11.71
CA LEU A 200 -12.14 -0.20 -12.03
C LEU A 200 -11.49 1.13 -12.43
N VAL A 201 -12.09 1.90 -13.36
CA VAL A 201 -11.56 3.21 -13.77
C VAL A 201 -11.51 4.19 -12.59
N ARG A 202 -12.57 4.25 -11.79
CA ARG A 202 -12.64 5.16 -10.64
C ARG A 202 -11.62 4.81 -9.55
N THR A 203 -11.37 3.53 -9.34
CA THR A 203 -10.46 3.04 -8.30
C THR A 203 -9.01 3.10 -8.73
N HIS A 204 -8.75 2.95 -10.03
CA HIS A 204 -7.41 2.88 -10.61
C HIS A 204 -7.25 3.81 -11.83
N PRO A 205 -7.45 5.13 -11.67
CA PRO A 205 -7.41 6.09 -12.78
C PRO A 205 -6.05 6.19 -13.48
N ASP A 206 -4.97 5.73 -12.85
CA ASP A 206 -3.62 5.69 -13.42
C ASP A 206 -3.23 4.32 -14.03
N THR A 207 -4.22 3.45 -14.26
CA THR A 207 -4.03 2.10 -14.79
C THR A 207 -4.56 1.97 -16.21
N ALA A 208 -3.77 1.35 -17.08
CA ALA A 208 -4.19 0.99 -18.42
C ALA A 208 -4.76 -0.43 -18.42
N PHE A 209 -6.01 -0.58 -18.82
CA PHE A 209 -6.69 -1.87 -18.83
C PHE A 209 -6.75 -2.48 -20.23
N THR A 210 -6.46 -3.78 -20.33
CA THR A 210 -6.63 -4.56 -21.55
C THR A 210 -7.63 -5.69 -21.30
N THR A 211 -8.78 -5.64 -21.96
CA THR A 211 -9.88 -6.61 -21.79
C THR A 211 -9.87 -7.69 -22.86
N PHE A 212 -10.16 -8.91 -22.42
CA PHE A 212 -10.26 -10.13 -23.21
C PHE A 212 -11.60 -10.83 -22.92
N GLY A 213 -11.96 -11.83 -23.73
CA GLY A 213 -13.15 -12.66 -23.51
C GLY A 213 -14.38 -12.15 -24.26
N ALA A 214 -15.49 -11.92 -23.55
CA ALA A 214 -16.76 -11.48 -24.13
C ALA A 214 -16.66 -10.12 -24.83
N ASP A 215 -17.31 -9.97 -25.98
CA ASP A 215 -17.36 -8.71 -26.73
C ASP A 215 -18.45 -7.79 -26.16
N VAL A 216 -18.03 -6.82 -25.35
CA VAL A 216 -18.91 -5.90 -24.62
C VAL A 216 -18.45 -4.46 -24.83
N PRO A 217 -19.35 -3.47 -24.76
CA PRO A 217 -18.94 -2.06 -24.78
C PRO A 217 -17.95 -1.76 -23.65
N LEU A 218 -16.86 -1.06 -23.99
CA LEU A 218 -15.80 -0.70 -23.05
C LEU A 218 -15.86 0.80 -22.73
N PRO A 219 -15.74 1.21 -21.45
CA PRO A 219 -15.59 2.61 -21.10
C PRO A 219 -14.19 3.13 -21.43
N ASP A 220 -14.00 4.45 -21.32
CA ASP A 220 -12.69 5.08 -21.50
C ASP A 220 -11.63 4.49 -20.56
N GLY A 221 -10.39 4.37 -21.02
CA GLY A 221 -9.28 3.76 -20.27
C GLY A 221 -9.10 2.25 -20.49
N PHE A 222 -10.01 1.62 -21.24
CA PHE A 222 -9.91 0.22 -21.64
C PHE A 222 -9.53 0.05 -23.11
N THR A 223 -8.79 -1.02 -23.38
CA THR A 223 -8.45 -1.47 -24.74
C THR A 223 -8.80 -2.93 -24.94
N ARG A 224 -9.14 -3.30 -26.18
CA ARG A 224 -9.47 -4.68 -26.54
C ARG A 224 -8.20 -5.48 -26.86
N GLY A 225 -7.96 -6.57 -26.13
CA GLY A 225 -6.80 -7.45 -26.31
C GLY A 225 -7.09 -8.75 -27.09
N GLY A 226 -8.33 -9.24 -27.08
CA GLY A 226 -8.69 -10.48 -27.77
C GLY A 226 -10.02 -11.09 -27.28
N ALA A 227 -10.30 -12.31 -27.71
CA ALA A 227 -11.55 -13.02 -27.35
C ALA A 227 -11.31 -14.29 -26.52
N ASP A 228 -10.07 -14.81 -26.46
CA ASP A 228 -9.79 -16.08 -25.81
C ASP A 228 -8.94 -15.93 -24.53
N PHE A 229 -9.04 -16.96 -23.70
CA PHE A 229 -8.36 -17.03 -22.41
C PHE A 229 -6.84 -17.23 -22.52
N PRO A 230 -6.30 -18.02 -23.48
CA PRO A 230 -4.86 -18.09 -23.70
C PRO A 230 -4.20 -16.74 -24.02
N ALA A 231 -4.79 -15.92 -24.90
CA ALA A 231 -4.27 -14.60 -25.22
C ALA A 231 -4.31 -13.66 -24.00
N PHE A 232 -5.36 -13.78 -23.16
CA PHE A 232 -5.40 -13.10 -21.87
C PHE A 232 -4.22 -13.48 -20.98
N LEU A 233 -3.98 -14.79 -20.78
CA LEU A 233 -2.87 -15.29 -19.95
C LEU A 233 -1.49 -14.81 -20.46
N ASP A 234 -1.30 -14.70 -21.77
CA ASP A 234 -0.05 -14.20 -22.36
C ASP A 234 0.12 -12.68 -22.19
N ALA A 235 -0.98 -11.94 -22.01
CA ALA A 235 -0.96 -10.51 -21.76
C ALA A 235 -0.79 -10.15 -20.26
N VAL A 236 -1.04 -11.09 -19.34
CA VAL A 236 -0.82 -10.90 -17.91
C VAL A 236 0.66 -10.63 -17.62
N ARG A 237 0.94 -9.58 -16.83
CA ARG A 237 2.30 -9.20 -16.41
C ARG A 237 2.49 -9.34 -14.92
N ASP A 238 1.80 -8.49 -14.16
CA ASP A 238 1.85 -8.49 -12.69
C ASP A 238 0.46 -8.75 -12.09
N VAL A 239 -0.57 -8.14 -12.70
CA VAL A 239 -1.92 -8.08 -12.13
C VAL A 239 -2.94 -8.47 -13.19
N ALA A 240 -3.95 -9.23 -12.75
CA ALA A 240 -5.07 -9.59 -13.59
C ALA A 240 -6.40 -9.57 -12.83
N TYR A 241 -7.46 -9.16 -13.52
CA TYR A 241 -8.83 -9.43 -13.09
C TYR A 241 -9.36 -10.64 -13.87
N ALA A 242 -9.74 -11.69 -13.15
CA ALA A 242 -10.19 -12.94 -13.76
C ALA A 242 -11.43 -13.50 -13.03
N PRO A 243 -12.37 -14.15 -13.76
CA PRO A 243 -13.51 -14.81 -13.14
C PRO A 243 -13.08 -15.82 -12.08
N THR A 244 -13.93 -16.07 -11.08
CA THR A 244 -13.60 -16.97 -9.96
C THR A 244 -13.15 -18.36 -10.43
N ALA A 245 -13.79 -18.90 -11.47
CA ALA A 245 -13.44 -20.22 -12.02
C ALA A 245 -12.04 -20.26 -12.68
N ARG A 246 -11.49 -19.10 -13.07
CA ARG A 246 -10.21 -18.93 -13.76
C ARG A 246 -9.11 -18.35 -12.88
N ALA A 247 -9.43 -17.95 -11.64
CA ALA A 247 -8.48 -17.26 -10.76
C ALA A 247 -7.22 -18.07 -10.48
N GLY A 248 -7.36 -19.38 -10.20
CA GLY A 248 -6.22 -20.26 -9.92
C GLY A 248 -5.30 -20.47 -11.12
N GLU A 249 -5.87 -20.63 -12.32
CA GLU A 249 -5.10 -20.75 -13.57
C GLU A 249 -4.37 -19.44 -13.89
N THR A 250 -5.05 -18.30 -13.70
CA THR A 250 -4.49 -16.96 -13.91
C THR A 250 -3.35 -16.65 -12.93
N LEU A 251 -3.46 -17.12 -11.68
CA LEU A 251 -2.43 -16.91 -10.65
C LEU A 251 -1.09 -17.56 -11.02
N GLY A 252 -1.10 -18.57 -11.90
CA GLY A 252 0.13 -19.13 -12.47
C GLY A 252 0.93 -18.16 -13.36
N ARG A 253 0.33 -17.03 -13.76
CA ARG A 253 0.95 -16.00 -14.62
C ARG A 253 1.00 -14.61 -13.99
N ALA A 254 0.24 -14.34 -12.93
CA ALA A 254 0.18 -13.07 -12.23
C ALA A 254 0.81 -13.14 -10.83
N ARG A 255 1.21 -11.99 -10.29
CA ARG A 255 1.54 -11.81 -8.87
C ARG A 255 0.30 -11.50 -8.04
N LEU A 256 -0.71 -10.89 -8.65
CA LEU A 256 -2.01 -10.61 -8.03
C LEU A 256 -3.15 -10.94 -9.02
N VAL A 257 -4.12 -11.73 -8.55
CA VAL A 257 -5.38 -11.96 -9.26
C VAL A 257 -6.54 -11.47 -8.42
N LEU A 258 -7.37 -10.62 -8.99
CA LEU A 258 -8.56 -10.08 -8.36
C LEU A 258 -9.81 -10.65 -9.06
N GLY A 259 -10.72 -11.23 -8.27
CA GLY A 259 -11.97 -11.79 -8.76
C GLY A 259 -13.11 -10.77 -8.76
N PRO A 260 -14.29 -11.13 -9.29
CA PRO A 260 -15.48 -10.28 -9.24
C PRO A 260 -15.79 -9.79 -7.83
N GLY A 261 -16.20 -8.53 -7.71
CA GLY A 261 -16.44 -7.87 -6.42
C GLY A 261 -15.18 -7.35 -5.72
N GLN A 262 -14.00 -7.43 -6.36
CA GLN A 262 -12.71 -6.90 -5.88
C GLN A 262 -12.22 -5.67 -6.67
N GLU A 263 -13.08 -5.05 -7.49
CA GLU A 263 -12.76 -3.91 -8.37
C GLU A 263 -12.28 -2.68 -7.60
N GLY A 264 -12.74 -2.54 -6.36
CA GLY A 264 -12.33 -1.47 -5.44
C GLY A 264 -11.04 -1.77 -4.66
N CYS A 265 -10.46 -2.96 -4.81
CA CYS A 265 -9.46 -3.49 -3.89
C CYS A 265 -8.08 -3.62 -4.53
N TRP A 266 -7.06 -3.54 -3.68
CA TRP A 266 -5.69 -3.82 -4.07
C TRP A 266 -4.94 -4.39 -2.88
N VAL A 267 -3.92 -5.20 -3.16
CA VAL A 267 -2.92 -5.62 -2.17
C VAL A 267 -1.54 -5.57 -2.82
N TRP A 268 -0.51 -5.29 -2.04
CA TRP A 268 0.87 -5.49 -2.45
C TRP A 268 1.31 -6.85 -1.91
N PRO A 269 1.33 -7.94 -2.73
CA PRO A 269 1.53 -9.30 -2.23
C PRO A 269 2.89 -9.49 -1.54
N GLU A 270 3.86 -8.65 -1.84
CA GLU A 270 5.20 -8.67 -1.22
C GLU A 270 5.30 -7.83 0.05
N LEU A 271 4.33 -6.94 0.28
CA LEU A 271 4.24 -6.16 1.50
C LEU A 271 3.53 -7.01 2.56
N GLN A 272 4.30 -7.82 3.27
CA GLN A 272 3.83 -8.71 4.33
C GLN A 272 3.87 -8.00 5.70
N PRO A 273 3.04 -8.41 6.69
CA PRO A 273 3.07 -7.84 8.03
C PRO A 273 4.46 -7.73 8.66
N GLU A 274 5.32 -8.70 8.39
CA GLU A 274 6.70 -8.77 8.91
C GLU A 274 7.55 -7.57 8.50
N PHE A 275 7.24 -6.91 7.38
CA PHE A 275 7.94 -5.70 6.95
C PHE A 275 7.80 -4.54 7.96
N PHE A 276 6.68 -4.51 8.69
CA PHE A 276 6.39 -3.49 9.69
C PHE A 276 6.89 -3.87 11.09
N LEU A 277 7.63 -4.97 11.23
CA LEU A 277 8.14 -5.45 12.50
C LEU A 277 9.67 -5.36 12.53
N HIS A 278 10.21 -4.89 13.65
CA HIS A 278 11.62 -5.07 13.93
C HIS A 278 11.84 -6.37 14.70
N HIS A 279 12.91 -7.08 14.35
CA HIS A 279 13.28 -8.35 14.94
C HIS A 279 14.59 -8.19 15.71
N ARG A 280 14.60 -8.59 16.99
CA ARG A 280 15.83 -8.67 17.79
C ARG A 280 16.02 -10.10 18.25
N THR A 281 17.21 -10.63 18.07
CA THR A 281 17.52 -12.02 18.40
C THR A 281 18.81 -12.08 19.23
N ALA A 282 18.75 -12.77 20.36
CA ALA A 282 19.93 -13.10 21.17
C ALA A 282 20.14 -14.61 21.11
N TRP A 283 21.41 -15.02 21.00
CA TRP A 283 21.84 -16.41 21.12
C TRP A 283 22.82 -16.48 22.28
N THR A 284 22.64 -17.47 23.15
CA THR A 284 23.54 -17.71 24.27
C THR A 284 23.81 -19.20 24.40
N ILE A 285 24.90 -19.54 25.10
CA ILE A 285 25.14 -20.93 25.52
C ILE A 285 23.96 -21.35 26.39
N GLY A 286 23.47 -22.57 26.19
CA GLY A 286 22.36 -23.11 26.95
C GLY A 286 22.82 -23.49 28.35
N ASP A 287 21.96 -23.26 29.33
CA ASP A 287 22.19 -23.70 30.72
C ASP A 287 22.29 -25.24 30.84
#